data_AF-A0AAD2TRA1-F1
#
_entry.id   AF-A0AAD2TRA1-F1
#
_cell.length_a   1.000
_cell.length_b   1.000
_cell.length_c   1.000
_cell.angle_alpha   90.00
_cell.angle_beta   90.00
_cell.angle_gamma   90.00
#
_symmetry.space_group_name_H-M   'P 1'
#
loop_
_entity.id
_entity.type
_entity.pdbx_description
1 polymer ?
#
loop_
_entity_poly.entity_id
_entity_poly.type
_entity_poly.pdbx_seq_one_letter_code
_entity_poly.pdbx_strand_id
1 'polypeptide(L)'
;MYFAQSIEEHRIEVFKILLFRTLDGYDGYRDEISKVVVDAIDLLRGKKSLYTIDKERYPLIVFLNEKGFVFLEDIEDPKNLSNKDYYNLLSVFESNLDFCMA
;
A
#
# COMPACT_ATOMS: atom_id res chain seq x y z
N MET A 1 -19.31 2.13 13.51
CA MET A 1 -19.48 2.52 12.09
C MET A 1 -18.96 1.36 11.26
N TYR A 2 -19.76 0.29 11.10
CA TYR A 2 -19.26 -1.01 10.58
C TYR A 2 -19.05 -1.04 9.06
N PHE A 3 -19.77 -0.22 8.29
CA PHE A 3 -19.70 -0.22 6.83
C PHE A 3 -18.45 0.45 6.26
N ALA A 4 -17.86 1.43 6.96
CA ALA A 4 -16.65 2.10 6.49
C ALA A 4 -15.43 1.18 6.61
N GLN A 5 -15.33 0.48 7.75
CA GLN A 5 -14.28 -0.48 8.03
C GLN A 5 -14.26 -1.64 7.03
N SER A 6 -15.44 -2.18 6.67
CA SER A 6 -15.51 -3.28 5.68
C SER A 6 -15.08 -2.87 4.27
N ILE A 7 -15.27 -1.60 3.88
CA ILE A 7 -14.80 -1.08 2.58
C ILE A 7 -13.29 -0.92 2.57
N GLU A 8 -12.70 -0.49 3.69
CA GLU A 8 -11.25 -0.32 3.82
C GLU A 8 -10.53 -1.68 3.83
N GLU A 9 -11.05 -2.64 4.59
CA GLU A 9 -10.59 -4.03 4.60
C GLU A 9 -10.66 -4.65 3.20
N HIS A 10 -11.77 -4.46 2.49
CA HIS A 10 -11.91 -4.94 1.12
C HIS A 10 -10.89 -4.33 0.16
N ARG A 11 -10.61 -3.02 0.28
CA ARG A 11 -9.57 -2.37 -0.55
C ARG A 11 -8.18 -2.92 -0.27
N ILE A 12 -7.87 -3.19 0.99
CA ILE A 12 -6.60 -3.82 1.40
C ILE A 12 -6.50 -5.24 0.81
N GLU A 13 -7.55 -6.04 0.90
CA GLU A 13 -7.59 -7.39 0.32
C GLU A 13 -7.38 -7.37 -1.21
N VAL A 14 -8.08 -6.48 -1.91
CA VAL A 14 -7.90 -6.31 -3.36
C VAL A 14 -6.46 -5.92 -3.68
N PHE A 15 -5.87 -5.00 -2.92
CA PHE A 15 -4.49 -4.57 -3.13
C PHE A 15 -3.48 -5.71 -2.92
N LYS A 16 -3.69 -6.58 -1.92
CA LYS A 16 -2.89 -7.81 -1.75
C LYS A 16 -2.95 -8.72 -2.97
N ILE A 17 -4.14 -8.89 -3.56
CA ILE A 17 -4.30 -9.69 -4.78
C ILE A 17 -3.49 -9.08 -5.93
N LEU A 18 -3.48 -7.75 -6.07
CA LEU A 18 -2.67 -7.08 -7.10
C LEU A 18 -1.17 -7.33 -6.89
N LEU A 19 -0.68 -7.23 -5.64
CA LEU A 19 0.70 -7.53 -5.29
C LEU A 19 1.05 -8.98 -5.63
N PHE A 20 0.21 -9.93 -5.22
CA PHE A 20 0.40 -11.36 -5.50
C PHE A 20 0.45 -11.66 -7.00
N ARG A 21 -0.50 -11.12 -7.77
CA ARG A 21 -0.53 -11.28 -9.23
C ARG A 21 0.71 -10.70 -9.91
N THR A 22 1.23 -9.59 -9.40
CA THR A 22 2.46 -8.98 -9.93
C THR A 22 3.68 -9.86 -9.65
N LEU A 23 3.75 -10.46 -8.46
CA LEU A 23 4.78 -11.43 -8.09
C LEU A 23 4.70 -12.72 -8.92
N ASP A 24 3.50 -13.15 -9.30
CA ASP A 24 3.25 -14.26 -10.23
C ASP A 24 3.63 -13.95 -11.69
N GLY A 25 4.13 -12.74 -11.98
CA GLY A 25 4.61 -12.34 -13.31
C GLY A 25 3.58 -11.59 -14.16
N TYR A 26 2.45 -11.17 -13.60
CA TYR A 26 1.52 -10.28 -14.29
C TYR A 26 1.88 -8.80 -14.06
N ASP A 27 2.54 -8.18 -15.03
CA ASP A 27 3.04 -6.80 -14.89
C ASP A 27 1.97 -5.70 -15.02
N GLY A 28 0.73 -6.04 -15.39
CA GLY A 28 -0.33 -5.05 -15.66
C GLY A 28 -0.77 -4.21 -14.46
N TYR A 29 -0.36 -4.57 -13.24
CA TYR A 29 -0.69 -3.83 -12.02
C TYR A 29 0.47 -3.00 -11.45
N ARG A 30 1.68 -3.10 -12.03
CA ARG A 30 2.89 -2.41 -11.51
C ARG A 30 2.68 -0.90 -11.38
N ASP A 31 2.08 -0.28 -12.40
CA ASP A 31 1.83 1.16 -12.41
C ASP A 31 0.86 1.58 -11.30
N GLU A 32 -0.17 0.79 -11.05
CA GLU A 32 -1.18 1.11 -10.04
C GLU A 32 -0.61 0.95 -8.62
N ILE A 33 0.17 -0.12 -8.40
CA ILE A 33 0.90 -0.33 -7.14
C ILE A 33 1.90 0.81 -6.91
N SER A 34 2.66 1.18 -7.95
CA SER A 34 3.67 2.24 -7.86
C SER A 34 3.05 3.58 -7.50
N LYS A 35 1.86 3.94 -8.02
CA LYS A 35 1.16 5.17 -7.61
C LYS A 35 0.82 5.20 -6.12
N VAL A 36 0.35 4.07 -5.57
CA VAL A 36 0.06 3.96 -4.13
C VAL A 36 1.33 4.16 -3.30
N VAL A 37 2.43 3.51 -3.70
CA VAL A 37 3.72 3.61 -2.99
C VAL A 37 4.33 5.00 -3.10
N VAL A 38 4.33 5.61 -4.29
CA VAL A 38 4.79 6.99 -4.51
C VAL A 38 4.01 7.95 -3.62
N ASP A 39 2.67 7.84 -3.60
CA ASP A 39 1.84 8.72 -2.79
C ASP A 39 2.08 8.53 -1.29
N ALA A 40 2.33 7.30 -0.84
CA ALA A 40 2.71 7.01 0.54
C ALA A 40 4.05 7.62 0.92
N ILE A 41 5.07 7.51 0.05
CA ILE A 41 6.38 8.14 0.26
C ILE A 41 6.28 9.67 0.22
N ASP A 42 5.49 10.22 -0.70
CA ASP A 42 5.30 11.66 -0.79
C ASP A 42 4.55 12.21 0.43
N LEU A 43 3.59 11.47 0.98
CA LEU A 43 2.94 11.80 2.26
C LEU A 43 3.97 11.74 3.41
N LEU A 44 4.74 10.66 3.49
CA LEU A 44 5.78 10.45 4.49
C LEU A 44 6.81 11.58 4.50
N ARG A 45 7.26 12.00 3.30
CA ARG A 45 8.25 13.08 3.10
C ARG A 45 7.63 14.48 3.19
N GLY A 46 6.34 14.60 3.49
CA GLY A 46 5.63 15.89 3.61
C GLY A 46 5.44 16.65 2.29
N LYS A 47 5.64 15.99 1.14
CA LYS A 47 5.38 16.55 -0.20
C LYS A 47 3.89 16.55 -0.54
N LYS A 48 3.14 15.59 0.01
CA LYS A 48 1.68 15.53 -0.04
C LYS A 48 1.11 15.67 1.36
N SER A 49 -0.13 16.14 1.44
CA SER A 49 -0.95 16.09 2.65
C SER A 49 -2.13 15.15 2.47
N LEU A 50 -2.76 14.77 3.58
CA LEU A 50 -3.96 13.92 3.59
C LEU A 50 -5.09 14.46 2.70
N TYR A 51 -5.20 15.77 2.53
CA TYR A 51 -6.21 16.42 1.69
C TYR A 51 -5.92 16.38 0.18
N THR A 52 -4.68 16.04 -0.18
CA THR A 52 -4.21 16.00 -1.59
C THR A 52 -4.14 14.58 -2.14
N ILE A 53 -4.45 13.58 -1.32
CA ILE A 53 -4.45 12.17 -1.71
C ILE A 53 -5.74 11.83 -2.45
N ASP A 54 -5.63 11.00 -3.48
CA ASP A 54 -6.78 10.44 -4.17
C ASP A 54 -7.64 9.62 -3.19
N LYS A 55 -8.93 9.95 -3.12
CA LYS A 55 -9.89 9.32 -2.20
C LYS A 55 -9.96 7.81 -2.36
N GLU A 56 -9.72 7.28 -3.56
CA GLU A 56 -9.76 5.83 -3.80
C GLU A 56 -8.55 5.10 -3.23
N ARG A 57 -7.39 5.77 -3.21
CA ARG A 57 -6.13 5.22 -2.68
C ARG A 57 -5.89 5.60 -1.21
N TYR A 58 -6.66 6.54 -0.68
CA TYR A 58 -6.51 7.06 0.67
C TYR A 58 -6.34 5.96 1.74
N PRO A 59 -7.18 4.91 1.82
CA PRO A 59 -7.02 3.88 2.84
C PRO A 59 -5.69 3.13 2.74
N LEU A 60 -5.23 2.85 1.52
CA LEU A 60 -3.97 2.15 1.28
C LEU A 60 -2.77 3.01 1.63
N ILE A 61 -2.81 4.30 1.27
CA ILE A 61 -1.73 5.26 1.50
C ILE A 61 -1.56 5.53 2.99
N VAL A 62 -2.67 5.76 3.71
CA VAL A 62 -2.63 5.96 5.17
C VAL A 62 -2.14 4.70 5.86
N PHE A 63 -2.65 3.52 5.48
CA PHE A 63 -2.20 2.25 6.03
C PHE A 63 -0.69 2.04 5.86
N LEU A 64 -0.16 2.29 4.65
CA LEU A 64 1.27 2.18 4.37
C LEU A 64 2.10 3.20 5.15
N ASN A 65 1.61 4.43 5.30
CA ASN A 65 2.31 5.45 6.08
C ASN A 65 2.37 5.09 7.59
N GLU A 66 1.33 4.45 8.13
CA GLU A 66 1.28 4.05 9.53
C GLU A 66 2.04 2.75 9.82
N LYS A 67 1.97 1.77 8.92
CA LYS A 67 2.46 0.40 9.14
C LYS A 67 3.72 0.04 8.37
N GLY A 68 3.95 0.72 7.24
CA GLY A 68 5.06 0.47 6.32
C GLY A 68 6.20 1.48 6.42
N PHE A 69 6.16 2.41 7.38
CA PHE A 69 7.11 3.53 7.52
C PHE A 69 8.57 3.13 7.28
N VAL A 70 9.08 2.14 8.02
CA VAL A 70 10.48 1.71 7.96
C VAL A 70 10.86 1.22 6.56
N PHE A 71 9.98 0.44 5.93
CA PHE A 71 10.20 -0.06 4.58
C PHE A 71 10.14 1.08 3.53
N LEU A 72 9.21 2.02 3.67
CA LEU A 72 9.04 3.11 2.71
C LEU A 72 10.25 4.07 2.68
N GLU A 73 10.95 4.24 3.80
CA GLU A 73 12.18 5.05 3.85
C GLU A 73 13.31 4.44 3.01
N ASP A 74 13.37 3.11 2.94
CA ASP A 74 14.41 2.35 2.23
C ASP A 74 14.18 2.26 0.70
N ILE A 75 13.03 2.71 0.20
CA ILE A 75 12.74 2.69 -1.25
C ILE A 75 13.48 3.84 -1.95
N GLU A 76 14.48 3.47 -2.76
CA GLU A 76 15.24 4.40 -3.59
C GLU A 76 14.44 4.90 -4.80
N ASP A 77 13.80 3.99 -5.55
CA ASP A 77 13.01 4.30 -6.74
C ASP A 77 11.58 3.70 -6.68
N PRO A 78 10.60 4.46 -6.19
CA PRO A 78 9.23 3.97 -6.07
C PRO A 78 8.46 3.84 -7.39
N LYS A 79 9.04 4.27 -8.52
CA LYS A 79 8.46 4.05 -9.85
C LYS A 79 8.93 2.75 -10.48
N ASN A 80 10.00 2.16 -9.94
CA ASN A 80 10.60 0.93 -10.45
C ASN A 80 10.88 -0.04 -9.31
N LEU A 81 9.79 -0.49 -8.67
CA LEU A 81 9.86 -1.43 -7.56
C LEU A 81 10.45 -2.78 -8.01
N SER A 82 11.37 -3.31 -7.23
CA SER A 82 11.93 -4.63 -7.39
C SER A 82 10.99 -5.70 -6.83
N ASN A 83 11.18 -6.98 -7.22
CA ASN A 83 10.41 -8.08 -6.64
C ASN A 83 10.55 -8.15 -5.11
N LYS A 84 11.72 -7.78 -4.56
CA LYS A 84 11.93 -7.68 -3.11
C LYS A 84 10.99 -6.65 -2.48
N ASP A 85 10.79 -5.50 -3.11
CA ASP A 85 9.90 -4.44 -2.62
C ASP A 85 8.45 -4.90 -2.64
N TYR A 86 8.03 -5.64 -3.68
CA TYR A 86 6.69 -6.24 -3.73
C TYR A 86 6.46 -7.28 -2.61
N TYR A 87 7.46 -8.13 -2.30
CA TYR A 87 7.36 -9.05 -1.17
C TYR A 87 7.28 -8.33 0.17
N ASN A 88 8.07 -7.27 0.36
CA ASN A 88 8.02 -6.46 1.58
C ASN A 88 6.67 -5.75 1.73
N LEU A 89 6.13 -5.18 0.64
CA LEU A 89 4.78 -4.61 0.62
C LEU A 89 3.75 -5.65 1.05
N LEU A 90 3.77 -6.84 0.44
CA LEU A 90 2.84 -7.90 0.77
C LEU A 90 2.93 -8.27 2.26
N SER A 91 4.14 -8.40 2.80
CA SER A 91 4.35 -8.66 4.23
C SER A 91 3.74 -7.59 5.12
N VAL A 92 3.89 -6.29 4.80
CA VAL A 92 3.30 -5.19 5.59
C VAL A 92 1.77 -5.33 5.66
N PHE A 93 1.14 -5.71 4.55
CA PHE A 93 -0.31 -5.91 4.49
C PHE A 93 -0.75 -7.22 5.16
N GLU A 94 0.07 -8.27 5.18
CA GLU A 94 -0.24 -9.56 5.83
C GLU A 94 -0.06 -9.52 7.35
N SER A 95 1.01 -8.90 7.85
CA SER A 95 1.37 -8.88 9.28
C SER A 95 0.38 -8.12 10.20
N ASN A 96 -0.65 -7.48 9.65
CA ASN A 96 -1.59 -6.64 10.41
C ASN A 96 -3.02 -7.21 10.51
N LEU A 97 -3.28 -8.44 10.06
CA LEU A 97 -4.59 -9.09 10.21
C LEU A 97 -4.90 -9.60 11.63
N ASP A 98 -3.89 -9.72 12.50
CA ASP A 98 -4.10 -10.14 13.90
C ASP A 98 -4.76 -9.05 14.78
N PHE A 99 -4.92 -7.81 14.29
CA PHE A 99 -5.48 -6.71 15.07
C PHE A 99 -6.98 -6.43 14.82
N CYS A 100 -7.62 -7.14 13.87
CA CYS A 100 -9.05 -6.98 13.58
C CYS A 100 -9.92 -8.15 14.06
N MET A 101 -9.34 -9.16 14.73
CA MET A 101 -10.06 -10.29 15.32
C MET A 101 -9.80 -10.47 16.83
N ALA A 102 -9.56 -9.38 17.56
CA ALA A 102 -9.47 -9.37 19.02
C ALA A 102 -10.50 -8.44 19.66
#